data_AF-A0A2D4SQG9-F1
#
_entry.id   AF-A0A2D4SQG9-F1
#
_cell.length_a   1.000
_cell.length_b   1.000
_cell.length_c   1.000
_cell.angle_alpha   90.00
_cell.angle_beta   90.00
_cell.angle_gamma   90.00
#
_symmetry.space_group_name_H-M   'P 1'
#
loop_
_entity.id
_entity.type
_entity.pdbx_description
1 polymer ?
#
loop_
_entity_poly.entity_id
_entity_poly.type
_entity_poly.pdbx_seq_one_letter_code
_entity_poly.pdbx_strand_id
1 'polypeptide(L)'
;MLLNNSKGLVVILLAILGCESNAAKQTISNQEENPKHQEVHVRKMDSTAATNRTQSLEQVDKSTVQDVSLMRTLPVSIYQQIKGRWELVSYQIKDGEDYMEVPIMPSPLDLIEYWVFKKSSYRRIMDERLSFSAKYTLLESEKRIPMFEGTHFILHAKKVRSSIPGVKRPEEFFYGVLSDESLTLFYLGTTLKKDAPISQGHMYEKKGG
;
A
#
# COMPACT_ATOMS: atom_id res chain seq x y z
N MET A 1 12.61 -50.16 22.36
CA MET A 1 13.84 -49.34 22.19
C MET A 1 13.39 -48.07 21.47
N LEU A 2 13.21 -46.92 22.14
CA LEU A 2 14.27 -45.96 22.56
C LEU A 2 15.12 -45.57 21.34
N LEU A 3 15.29 -44.31 20.90
CA LEU A 3 15.16 -42.99 21.51
C LEU A 3 15.34 -41.90 20.42
N ASN A 4 14.59 -40.79 20.58
CA ASN A 4 15.04 -39.39 20.55
C ASN A 4 15.54 -38.64 19.30
N ASN A 5 14.92 -37.44 19.18
CA ASN A 5 15.51 -36.08 19.11
C ASN A 5 16.26 -35.70 17.82
N SER A 6 16.19 -34.47 17.30
CA SER A 6 15.78 -33.18 17.87
C SER A 6 15.71 -32.12 16.77
N LYS A 7 14.74 -31.20 16.91
CA LYS A 7 14.88 -29.74 16.81
C LYS A 7 15.75 -29.18 15.66
N GLY A 8 15.08 -28.62 14.65
CA GLY A 8 15.64 -27.61 13.74
C GLY A 8 14.75 -26.38 13.71
N LEU A 9 14.77 -25.61 14.80
CA LEU A 9 14.05 -24.35 14.97
C LEU A 9 14.89 -23.25 14.28
N VAL A 10 14.50 -22.83 13.09
CA VAL A 10 15.17 -21.75 12.36
C VAL A 10 14.62 -20.41 12.86
N VAL A 11 15.34 -19.79 13.80
CA VAL A 11 15.14 -18.40 14.22
C VAL A 11 15.90 -17.52 13.25
N ILE A 12 15.21 -16.70 12.47
CA ILE A 12 15.85 -15.60 11.73
C ILE A 12 15.70 -14.34 12.58
N LEU A 13 16.81 -13.93 13.20
CA LEU A 13 16.94 -12.68 13.94
C LEU A 13 17.45 -11.59 12.96
N LEU A 14 16.75 -10.45 12.93
CA LEU A 14 17.16 -9.24 12.19
C LEU A 14 18.54 -8.73 12.63
N ALA A 15 19.38 -8.38 11.66
CA ALA A 15 20.53 -7.51 11.85
C ALA A 15 20.26 -6.16 11.16
N ILE A 16 19.81 -5.18 11.95
CA ILE A 16 20.01 -3.76 11.66
C ILE A 16 21.09 -3.32 12.63
N LEU A 17 22.25 -2.91 12.12
CA LEU A 17 23.15 -1.89 12.69
C LEU A 17 24.40 -1.79 11.81
N GLY A 18 24.73 -0.56 11.39
CA GLY A 18 25.97 -0.29 10.68
C GLY A 18 26.06 1.13 10.12
N CYS A 19 26.15 2.13 11.01
CA CYS A 19 27.11 3.24 10.90
C CYS A 19 26.90 4.23 12.06
N GLU A 20 27.63 4.02 13.16
CA GLU A 20 28.09 5.09 14.03
C GLU A 20 29.61 5.07 14.05
N SER A 21 30.23 6.23 13.82
CA SER A 21 31.61 6.64 14.20
C SER A 21 31.82 8.05 13.59
N ASN A 22 32.34 9.09 14.22
CA ASN A 22 32.83 9.34 15.58
C ASN A 22 32.99 10.86 15.74
N ALA A 23 33.12 11.28 16.99
CA ALA A 23 33.18 12.64 17.53
C ALA A 23 34.22 13.60 16.93
N ALA A 24 33.93 14.91 17.03
CA ALA A 24 34.89 15.88 17.56
C ALA A 24 34.15 17.08 18.21
N LYS A 25 34.41 17.30 19.50
CA LYS A 25 34.06 18.50 20.26
C LYS A 25 35.03 19.64 19.91
N GLN A 26 34.52 20.87 19.79
CA GLN A 26 35.17 22.05 20.35
C GLN A 26 34.15 23.16 20.61
N THR A 27 34.36 23.85 21.72
CA THR A 27 33.49 24.85 22.36
C THR A 27 34.17 26.23 22.25
N ILE A 28 33.35 27.29 22.31
CA ILE A 28 33.60 28.64 22.87
C ILE A 28 33.55 29.84 21.87
N SER A 29 32.46 30.62 22.05
CA SER A 29 32.32 32.09 22.19
C SER A 29 32.59 33.09 21.04
N ASN A 30 31.50 33.79 20.69
CA ASN A 30 31.28 35.21 20.37
C ASN A 30 32.45 36.10 19.92
N GLN A 31 32.25 36.80 18.80
CA GLN A 31 32.39 38.26 18.72
C GLN A 31 31.70 38.83 17.45
N GLU A 32 30.95 39.92 17.64
CA GLU A 32 30.53 40.87 16.62
C GLU A 32 31.74 41.43 15.85
N GLU A 33 31.60 41.63 14.53
CA GLU A 33 31.78 42.94 13.89
C GLU A 33 31.64 42.82 12.36
N ASN A 34 30.72 43.63 11.82
CA ASN A 34 30.66 44.01 10.42
C ASN A 34 31.38 45.37 10.33
N PRO A 35 32.29 45.61 9.36
CA PRO A 35 31.88 46.50 8.28
C PRO A 35 32.61 46.32 6.91
N LYS A 36 31.86 46.74 5.87
CA LYS A 36 32.28 47.50 4.66
C LYS A 36 32.97 46.77 3.48
N HIS A 37 32.20 46.78 2.38
CA HIS A 37 32.54 47.12 0.99
C HIS A 37 33.97 46.91 0.46
N GLN A 38 34.07 46.08 -0.59
CA GLN A 38 34.84 46.41 -1.79
C GLN A 38 34.21 45.72 -3.02
N GLU A 39 33.70 46.53 -3.96
CA GLU A 39 33.46 46.17 -5.36
C GLU A 39 34.81 45.96 -6.05
N VAL A 40 35.01 44.86 -6.80
CA VAL A 40 35.85 44.88 -8.02
C VAL A 40 35.41 43.79 -9.02
N HIS A 41 34.98 44.29 -10.19
CA HIS A 41 35.03 43.74 -11.56
C HIS A 41 34.39 42.40 -11.95
N VAL A 42 33.32 42.59 -12.72
CA VAL A 42 32.89 41.79 -13.87
C VAL A 42 34.06 41.55 -14.84
N ARG A 43 34.35 40.29 -15.16
CA ARG A 43 34.91 39.90 -16.46
C ARG A 43 33.95 38.91 -17.14
N LYS A 44 33.44 39.35 -18.28
CA LYS A 44 32.81 38.54 -19.31
C LYS A 44 33.80 37.46 -19.78
N MET A 45 33.33 36.23 -19.91
CA MET A 45 33.93 35.26 -20.82
C MET A 45 32.82 34.54 -21.56
N ASP A 46 32.98 34.55 -22.88
CA ASP A 46 32.00 34.20 -23.87
C ASP A 46 31.67 32.71 -23.90
N SER A 47 30.40 32.45 -24.17
CA SER A 47 29.80 31.17 -24.47
C SER A 47 30.05 30.81 -25.93
N THR A 48 30.66 29.66 -26.22
CA THR A 48 30.32 28.80 -27.38
C THR A 48 31.11 27.50 -27.36
N ALA A 49 30.44 26.39 -27.05
CA ALA A 49 30.61 25.09 -27.72
C ALA A 49 29.52 24.14 -27.22
N ALA A 50 28.46 24.01 -28.02
CA ALA A 50 27.42 23.03 -27.85
C ALA A 50 27.97 21.61 -28.04
N THR A 51 27.51 20.65 -27.24
CA THR A 51 27.26 19.28 -27.70
C THR A 51 26.15 18.67 -26.84
N ASN A 52 25.06 18.38 -27.54
CA ASN A 52 23.84 17.76 -27.04
C ASN A 52 24.12 16.37 -26.44
N ARG A 53 23.57 16.11 -25.26
CA ARG A 53 23.20 14.74 -24.85
C ARG A 53 21.94 14.77 -23.99
N THR A 54 20.86 15.21 -24.61
CA THR A 54 19.50 14.90 -24.20
C THR A 54 19.13 13.55 -24.80
N GLN A 55 19.04 12.53 -23.96
CA GLN A 55 18.44 11.20 -24.21
C GLN A 55 18.59 10.45 -22.86
N SER A 56 17.57 9.91 -22.20
CA SER A 56 16.32 9.39 -22.72
C SER A 56 15.30 9.12 -21.60
N LEU A 57 14.01 9.15 -22.01
CA LEU A 57 12.88 8.37 -21.51
C LEU A 57 12.21 8.82 -20.19
N GLU A 58 11.52 9.96 -20.26
CA GLU A 58 10.17 10.02 -19.69
C GLU A 58 9.26 9.09 -20.51
N GLN A 59 9.12 7.83 -20.06
CA GLN A 59 7.96 7.04 -20.43
C GLN A 59 6.76 7.65 -19.69
N VAL A 60 6.01 8.50 -20.41
CA VAL A 60 4.65 8.85 -20.01
C VAL A 60 3.83 7.57 -20.11
N ASP A 61 3.66 6.92 -18.97
CA ASP A 61 2.79 5.76 -18.80
C ASP A 61 1.36 6.16 -19.18
N LYS A 62 0.94 5.82 -20.41
CA LYS A 62 -0.43 5.96 -20.89
C LYS A 62 -1.30 4.88 -20.27
N SER A 63 -1.39 4.85 -18.94
CA SER A 63 -2.32 3.98 -18.25
C SER A 63 -3.74 4.40 -18.65
N THR A 64 -4.45 3.54 -19.39
CA THR A 64 -5.83 3.82 -19.81
C THR A 64 -6.74 3.72 -18.59
N VAL A 65 -7.44 4.82 -18.27
CA VAL A 65 -8.44 4.85 -17.20
C VAL A 65 -9.65 4.03 -17.66
N GLN A 66 -10.10 3.12 -16.80
CA GLN A 66 -11.24 2.26 -17.07
C GLN A 66 -12.54 2.97 -16.68
N ASP A 67 -13.55 2.92 -17.56
CA ASP A 67 -14.87 3.49 -17.28
C ASP A 67 -15.70 2.53 -16.43
N VAL A 68 -15.92 2.94 -15.17
CA VAL A 68 -16.69 2.18 -14.17
C VAL A 68 -18.16 2.01 -14.57
N SER A 69 -18.73 2.93 -15.38
CA SER A 69 -20.14 2.90 -15.76
C SER A 69 -20.48 1.72 -16.69
N LEU A 70 -19.47 1.19 -17.38
CA LEU A 70 -19.61 0.05 -18.29
C LEU A 70 -19.40 -1.30 -17.57
N MET A 71 -18.92 -1.28 -16.33
CA MET A 71 -18.63 -2.50 -15.58
C MET A 71 -19.91 -3.11 -15.00
N ARG A 72 -20.03 -4.43 -15.13
CA ARG A 72 -21.16 -5.18 -14.59
C ARG A 72 -21.06 -5.31 -13.07
N THR A 73 -22.19 -5.14 -12.38
CA THR A 73 -22.28 -5.38 -10.93
C THR A 73 -22.41 -6.88 -10.64
N LEU A 74 -21.75 -7.34 -9.58
CA LEU A 74 -21.81 -8.74 -9.16
C LEU A 74 -23.18 -9.11 -8.56
N PRO A 75 -23.58 -10.40 -8.61
CA PRO A 75 -24.85 -10.84 -8.09
C PRO A 75 -24.95 -10.70 -6.56
N VAL A 76 -26.18 -10.60 -6.05
CA VAL A 76 -26.49 -10.40 -4.62
C VAL A 76 -25.88 -11.48 -3.73
N SER A 77 -25.69 -12.71 -4.23
CA SER A 77 -25.03 -13.80 -3.50
C SER A 77 -23.63 -13.42 -3.00
N ILE A 78 -22.84 -12.73 -3.83
CA ILE A 78 -21.49 -12.29 -3.45
C ILE A 78 -21.54 -11.22 -2.34
N TYR A 79 -22.54 -10.34 -2.37
CA TYR A 79 -22.75 -9.37 -1.30
C TYR A 79 -23.12 -10.03 0.03
N GLN A 80 -23.80 -11.18 0.01
CA GLN A 80 -24.06 -11.95 1.22
C GLN A 80 -22.80 -12.67 1.71
N GLN A 81 -21.99 -13.21 0.81
CA GLN A 81 -20.74 -13.91 1.15
C GLN A 81 -19.73 -12.96 1.83
N ILE A 82 -19.52 -11.75 1.27
CA ILE A 82 -18.59 -10.76 1.83
C ILE A 82 -19.09 -10.12 3.14
N LYS A 83 -20.38 -10.22 3.46
CA LYS A 83 -20.95 -9.61 4.66
C LYS A 83 -20.33 -10.23 5.92
N GLY A 84 -20.00 -9.39 6.89
CA GLY A 84 -19.42 -9.82 8.17
C GLY A 84 -18.14 -9.07 8.53
N ARG A 85 -17.47 -9.58 9.56
CA ARG A 85 -16.18 -9.07 10.04
C ARG A 85 -15.04 -9.91 9.45
N TRP A 86 -14.03 -9.24 8.92
CA TRP A 86 -12.86 -9.84 8.30
C TRP A 86 -11.61 -9.29 8.96
N GLU A 87 -10.83 -10.13 9.62
CA GLU A 87 -9.62 -9.75 10.36
C GLU A 87 -8.37 -10.06 9.55
N LEU A 88 -7.43 -9.12 9.53
CA LEU A 88 -6.21 -9.26 8.76
C LEU A 88 -5.33 -10.37 9.36
N VAL A 89 -4.85 -11.28 8.52
CA VAL A 89 -4.03 -12.43 8.94
C VAL A 89 -2.67 -12.48 8.25
N SER A 90 -2.57 -12.00 7.01
CA SER A 90 -1.32 -11.96 6.28
C SER A 90 -1.32 -10.91 5.17
N TYR A 91 -0.15 -10.66 4.62
CA TYR A 91 0.05 -9.86 3.42
C TYR A 91 0.43 -10.77 2.24
N GLN A 92 -0.04 -10.41 1.06
CA GLN A 92 0.32 -11.05 -0.20
C GLN A 92 1.22 -10.09 -0.97
N ILE A 93 2.52 -10.39 -1.07
CA ILE A 93 3.51 -9.50 -1.69
C ILE A 93 3.94 -10.09 -3.02
N LYS A 94 3.84 -9.31 -4.10
CA LYS A 94 4.28 -9.73 -5.42
C LYS A 94 5.80 -9.95 -5.43
N ASP A 95 6.23 -11.15 -5.84
CA ASP A 95 7.63 -11.54 -6.02
C ASP A 95 7.79 -12.18 -7.41
N GLY A 96 8.36 -11.43 -8.35
CA GLY A 96 8.40 -11.82 -9.76
C GLY A 96 7.00 -11.97 -10.36
N GLU A 97 6.67 -13.17 -10.85
CA GLU A 97 5.34 -13.51 -11.38
C GLU A 97 4.41 -14.14 -10.32
N ASP A 98 4.94 -14.42 -9.12
CA ASP A 98 4.23 -15.07 -8.02
C ASP A 98 3.90 -14.09 -6.89
N TYR A 99 3.19 -14.60 -5.87
CA TYR A 99 2.95 -13.88 -4.63
C TYR A 99 3.45 -14.69 -3.45
N MET A 100 4.19 -14.02 -2.59
CA MET A 100 4.64 -14.55 -1.31
C MET A 100 3.66 -14.13 -0.22
N GLU A 101 3.23 -15.10 0.58
CA GLU A 101 2.45 -14.83 1.79
C GLU A 101 3.37 -14.50 2.97
N VAL A 102 3.10 -13.38 3.62
CA VAL A 102 3.82 -12.91 4.82
C VAL A 102 2.83 -12.83 5.98
N PRO A 103 2.85 -13.75 6.95
CA PRO A 103 1.92 -13.76 8.07
C PRO A 103 2.16 -12.57 9.00
N ILE A 104 1.09 -12.08 9.62
CA ILE A 104 1.18 -11.02 10.62
C ILE A 104 1.63 -11.62 11.94
N MET A 105 2.73 -11.10 12.46
CA MET A 105 3.17 -11.42 13.81
C MET A 105 2.57 -10.41 14.80
N PRO A 106 1.82 -10.86 15.82
CA PRO A 106 1.19 -9.97 16.80
C PRO A 106 2.21 -9.26 17.73
N SER A 107 3.48 -9.64 17.70
CA SER A 107 4.53 -9.03 18.51
C SER A 107 5.61 -8.43 17.60
N PRO A 108 6.10 -7.20 17.87
CA PRO A 108 5.85 -6.34 19.05
C PRO A 108 4.71 -5.31 18.88
N LEU A 109 3.99 -5.34 17.75
CA LEU A 109 2.93 -4.38 17.45
C LEU A 109 1.58 -5.12 17.31
N ASP A 110 0.63 -4.79 18.20
CA ASP A 110 -0.75 -5.24 18.07
C ASP A 110 -1.40 -4.54 16.87
N LEU A 111 -1.34 -5.16 15.70
CA LEU A 111 -1.96 -4.62 14.49
C LEU A 111 -3.46 -4.89 14.52
N ILE A 112 -4.26 -3.82 14.59
CA ILE A 112 -5.73 -3.89 14.62
C ILE A 112 -6.29 -3.50 13.25
N GLU A 113 -6.04 -4.35 12.24
CA GLU A 113 -6.64 -4.15 10.91
C GLU A 113 -7.77 -5.15 10.64
N TYR A 114 -8.97 -4.63 10.39
CA TYR A 114 -10.13 -5.44 10.02
C TYR A 114 -11.18 -4.65 9.24
N TRP A 115 -12.01 -5.37 8.48
CA TRP A 115 -13.16 -4.83 7.76
C TRP A 115 -14.46 -5.33 8.38
N VAL A 116 -15.48 -4.47 8.35
CA VAL A 116 -16.85 -4.83 8.67
C VAL A 116 -17.73 -4.45 7.48
N PHE A 117 -18.18 -5.45 6.72
CA PHE A 117 -19.07 -5.28 5.59
C PHE A 117 -20.53 -5.43 6.00
N LYS A 118 -21.34 -4.46 5.59
CA LYS A 118 -22.81 -4.43 5.69
C LYS A 118 -23.39 -4.40 4.28
N LYS A 119 -24.73 -4.51 4.15
CA LYS A 119 -25.44 -4.63 2.86
C LYS A 119 -24.96 -3.71 1.73
N SER A 120 -24.59 -2.46 2.03
CA SER A 120 -24.18 -1.47 1.02
C SER A 120 -23.09 -0.51 1.52
N SER A 121 -22.43 -0.86 2.62
CA SER A 121 -21.41 -0.02 3.25
C SER A 121 -20.41 -0.87 4.00
N TYR A 122 -19.20 -0.34 4.17
CA TYR A 122 -18.20 -0.96 5.02
C TYR A 122 -17.65 0.04 6.04
N ARG A 123 -17.02 -0.51 7.07
CA ARG A 123 -16.06 0.19 7.92
C ARG A 123 -14.76 -0.61 7.95
N ARG A 124 -13.66 -0.01 7.51
CA ARG A 124 -12.29 -0.52 7.63
C ARG A 124 -11.67 0.13 8.85
N ILE A 125 -11.21 -0.67 9.80
CA ILE A 125 -10.38 -0.22 10.92
C ILE A 125 -8.95 -0.60 10.54
N MET A 126 -8.02 0.35 10.63
CA MET A 126 -6.59 0.11 10.40
C MET A 126 -5.79 0.21 11.69
N ASP A 127 -6.29 0.98 12.66
CA ASP A 127 -5.71 1.19 13.98
C ASP A 127 -6.81 1.76 14.92
N GLU A 128 -6.55 1.87 16.22
CA GLU A 128 -7.44 2.42 17.24
C GLU A 128 -8.00 3.80 16.87
N ARG A 129 -7.19 4.63 16.20
CA ARG A 129 -7.53 6.02 15.85
C ARG A 129 -7.87 6.19 14.37
N LEU A 130 -7.58 5.18 13.54
CA LEU A 130 -7.71 5.28 12.10
C LEU A 130 -8.73 4.27 11.55
N SER A 131 -9.82 4.83 11.02
CA SER A 131 -10.82 4.05 10.30
C SER A 131 -11.32 4.78 9.07
N PHE A 132 -11.80 4.00 8.10
CA PHE A 132 -12.43 4.48 6.88
C PHE A 132 -13.82 3.86 6.75
N SER A 133 -14.79 4.64 6.25
CA SER A 133 -16.13 4.15 5.95
C SER A 133 -16.56 4.65 4.59
N ALA A 134 -17.29 3.81 3.85
CA ALA A 134 -17.80 4.17 2.54
C ALA A 134 -19.06 3.38 2.20
N LYS A 135 -19.78 3.85 1.18
CA LYS A 135 -20.69 2.97 0.43
C LYS A 135 -19.87 2.19 -0.58
N TYR A 136 -20.24 0.96 -0.88
CA TYR A 136 -19.51 0.17 -1.87
C TYR A 136 -20.44 -0.55 -2.85
N THR A 137 -19.87 -0.85 -4.01
CA THR A 137 -20.41 -1.74 -5.04
C THR A 137 -19.32 -2.73 -5.41
N LEU A 138 -19.69 -3.98 -5.65
CA LEU A 138 -18.82 -5.01 -6.19
C LEU A 138 -19.07 -5.13 -7.70
N LEU A 139 -18.00 -5.01 -8.48
CA LEU A 139 -18.01 -5.07 -9.94
C LEU A 139 -17.26 -6.32 -10.40
N GLU A 140 -17.67 -6.87 -11.53
CA GLU A 140 -16.94 -7.95 -12.20
C GLU A 140 -15.54 -7.45 -12.58
N SER A 141 -14.50 -8.24 -12.27
CA SER A 141 -13.14 -7.96 -12.72
C SER A 141 -12.84 -8.71 -14.01
N GLU A 142 -12.32 -8.01 -15.01
CA GLU A 142 -11.74 -8.63 -16.22
C GLU A 142 -10.38 -9.27 -15.92
N LYS A 143 -9.68 -8.78 -14.90
CA LYS A 143 -8.39 -9.30 -14.48
C LYS A 143 -8.59 -10.50 -13.56
N ARG A 144 -7.89 -11.59 -13.84
CA ARG A 144 -7.79 -12.74 -12.94
C ARG A 144 -6.33 -12.99 -12.64
N ILE A 145 -6.04 -13.26 -11.38
CA ILE A 145 -4.71 -13.68 -10.93
C ILE A 145 -4.82 -15.17 -10.65
N PRO A 146 -4.29 -16.04 -11.52
CA PRO A 146 -4.60 -17.47 -11.50
C PRO A 146 -4.28 -18.19 -10.19
N MET A 147 -3.28 -17.74 -9.44
CA MET A 147 -2.89 -18.38 -8.18
C MET A 147 -3.84 -18.11 -7.01
N PHE A 148 -4.72 -17.11 -7.10
CA PHE A 148 -5.72 -16.85 -6.08
C PHE A 148 -7.03 -17.49 -6.50
N GLU A 149 -7.43 -18.55 -5.80
CA GLU A 149 -8.71 -19.20 -6.04
C GLU A 149 -9.87 -18.40 -5.45
N GLY A 150 -11.00 -18.35 -6.18
CA GLY A 150 -12.24 -17.73 -5.70
C GLY A 150 -12.88 -16.76 -6.69
N THR A 151 -13.78 -15.93 -6.17
CA THR A 151 -14.46 -14.89 -6.95
C THR A 151 -13.60 -13.64 -7.00
N HIS A 152 -13.16 -13.26 -8.20
CA HIS A 152 -12.43 -12.02 -8.44
C HIS A 152 -13.38 -10.86 -8.69
N PHE A 153 -13.10 -9.70 -8.09
CA PHE A 153 -13.96 -8.53 -8.17
C PHE A 153 -13.19 -7.21 -8.05
N ILE A 154 -13.84 -6.12 -8.42
CA ILE A 154 -13.43 -4.76 -8.06
C ILE A 154 -14.40 -4.23 -7.00
N LEU A 155 -13.86 -3.84 -5.85
CA LEU A 155 -14.59 -3.08 -4.83
C LEU A 155 -14.50 -1.60 -5.20
N HIS A 156 -15.62 -1.02 -5.63
CA HIS A 156 -15.76 0.41 -5.84
C HIS A 156 -16.33 1.07 -4.59
N ALA A 157 -15.48 1.77 -3.84
CA ALA A 157 -15.88 2.53 -2.67
C ALA A 157 -16.20 3.97 -3.07
N LYS A 158 -17.36 4.49 -2.65
CA LYS A 158 -17.80 5.87 -2.90
C LYS A 158 -17.98 6.63 -1.59
N LYS A 159 -17.67 7.93 -1.64
CA LYS A 159 -17.78 8.87 -0.51
C LYS A 159 -17.02 8.38 0.72
N VAL A 160 -15.76 8.00 0.51
CA VAL A 160 -14.89 7.46 1.56
C VAL A 160 -14.60 8.54 2.60
N ARG A 161 -14.81 8.22 3.87
CA ARG A 161 -14.61 9.12 5.02
C ARG A 161 -13.67 8.48 6.03
N SER A 162 -12.64 9.22 6.42
CA SER A 162 -11.76 8.83 7.53
C SER A 162 -12.36 9.23 8.89
N SER A 163 -11.93 8.57 9.96
CA SER A 163 -12.06 9.06 11.33
C SER A 163 -11.24 10.32 11.58
N ILE A 164 -10.17 10.56 10.80
CA ILE A 164 -9.40 11.80 10.86
C ILE A 164 -10.25 12.94 10.24
N PRO A 165 -10.56 14.01 11.00
CA PRO A 165 -11.33 15.13 10.48
C PRO A 165 -10.72 15.73 9.21
N GLY A 166 -11.56 16.05 8.24
CA GLY A 166 -11.14 16.65 6.96
C GLY A 166 -10.66 15.66 5.89
N VAL A 167 -10.27 14.43 6.25
CA VAL A 167 -9.81 13.44 5.29
C VAL A 167 -11.00 12.72 4.63
N LYS A 168 -11.27 13.07 3.37
CA LYS A 168 -12.34 12.51 2.54
C LYS A 168 -11.80 12.20 1.15
N ARG A 169 -12.28 11.11 0.55
CA ARG A 169 -11.95 10.76 -0.85
C ARG A 169 -13.26 10.52 -1.62
N PRO A 170 -13.40 11.05 -2.84
CA PRO A 170 -14.61 10.83 -3.64
C PRO A 170 -14.86 9.33 -3.87
N GLU A 171 -13.78 8.60 -4.18
CA GLU A 171 -13.81 7.18 -4.44
C GLU A 171 -12.46 6.51 -4.19
N GLU A 172 -12.51 5.20 -3.99
CA GLU A 172 -11.35 4.30 -3.93
C GLU A 172 -11.69 2.98 -4.61
N PHE A 173 -10.67 2.34 -5.16
CA PHE A 173 -10.79 1.06 -5.84
C PHE A 173 -9.88 0.04 -5.18
N PHE A 174 -10.42 -1.16 -5.00
CA PHE A 174 -9.65 -2.31 -4.59
C PHE A 174 -9.93 -3.47 -5.54
N TYR A 175 -8.90 -4.20 -5.94
CA TYR A 175 -9.07 -5.52 -6.51
C TYR A 175 -9.25 -6.51 -5.36
N GLY A 176 -10.23 -7.39 -5.48
CA GLY A 176 -10.60 -8.34 -4.44
C GLY A 176 -10.63 -9.77 -4.97
N VAL A 177 -10.24 -10.70 -4.11
CA VAL A 177 -10.50 -12.14 -4.29
C VAL A 177 -11.24 -12.63 -3.06
N LEU A 178 -12.39 -13.27 -3.27
CA LEU A 178 -13.25 -13.80 -2.20
C LEU A 178 -13.41 -15.30 -2.34
N SER A 179 -13.05 -16.02 -1.28
CA SER A 179 -13.39 -17.43 -1.08
C SER A 179 -14.40 -17.56 0.06
N ASP A 180 -14.71 -18.79 0.47
CA ASP A 180 -15.60 -19.04 1.61
C ASP A 180 -14.99 -18.62 2.95
N GLU A 181 -13.66 -18.70 3.08
CA GLU A 181 -12.95 -18.47 4.35
C GLU A 181 -12.08 -17.21 4.32
N SER A 182 -11.67 -16.77 3.13
CA SER A 182 -10.70 -15.68 2.95
C SER A 182 -11.20 -14.57 2.03
N LEU A 183 -10.73 -13.37 2.32
CA LEU A 183 -10.89 -12.18 1.50
C LEU A 183 -9.51 -11.57 1.30
N THR A 184 -9.07 -11.38 0.07
CA THR A 184 -7.82 -10.66 -0.22
C THR A 184 -8.14 -9.36 -0.94
N LEU A 185 -7.65 -8.23 -0.44
CA LEU A 185 -7.87 -6.90 -1.02
C LEU A 185 -6.54 -6.22 -1.39
N PHE A 186 -6.45 -5.75 -2.62
CA PHE A 186 -5.31 -5.01 -3.17
C PHE A 186 -5.76 -3.59 -3.51
N TYR A 187 -5.10 -2.58 -2.95
CA TYR A 187 -5.47 -1.19 -3.21
C TYR A 187 -5.03 -0.78 -4.62
N LEU A 188 -5.97 -0.27 -5.43
CA LEU A 188 -5.72 0.17 -6.80
C LEU A 188 -5.62 1.70 -6.94
N GLY A 189 -5.94 2.46 -5.88
CA GLY A 189 -5.92 3.92 -5.91
C GLY A 189 -7.30 4.56 -5.91
N THR A 190 -7.31 5.87 -6.20
CA THR A 190 -8.53 6.70 -6.35
C THR A 190 -9.03 6.77 -7.79
N THR A 191 -8.35 6.08 -8.71
CA THR A 191 -8.71 6.01 -10.13
C THR A 191 -8.47 4.60 -10.62
N LEU A 192 -9.45 4.00 -11.28
CA LEU A 192 -9.31 2.65 -11.81
C LEU A 192 -8.52 2.69 -13.13
N LYS A 193 -7.27 2.23 -13.09
CA LYS A 193 -6.43 2.05 -14.27
C LYS A 193 -6.50 0.58 -14.72
N LYS A 194 -6.62 0.35 -16.03
CA LYS A 194 -6.71 -1.01 -16.59
C LYS A 194 -5.51 -1.90 -16.17
N ASP A 195 -4.32 -1.32 -16.20
CA ASP A 195 -3.06 -2.00 -15.92
C ASP A 195 -2.51 -1.66 -14.53
N ALA A 196 -3.40 -1.32 -13.58
CA ALA A 196 -2.98 -1.01 -12.22
C ALA A 196 -2.12 -2.16 -11.65
N PRO A 197 -0.92 -1.86 -11.14
CA PRO A 197 -0.08 -2.89 -10.53
C PRO A 197 -0.78 -3.42 -9.28
N ILE A 198 -0.77 -4.74 -9.15
CA ILE A 198 -1.31 -5.44 -7.98
C ILE A 198 -0.10 -5.92 -7.19
N SER A 199 0.56 -5.01 -6.48
CA SER A 199 1.85 -5.29 -5.83
C SER A 199 1.72 -5.87 -4.43
N GLN A 200 0.75 -5.39 -3.65
CA GLN A 200 0.55 -5.80 -2.26
C GLN A 200 -0.94 -5.97 -1.96
N GLY A 201 -1.27 -7.14 -1.44
CA GLY A 201 -2.60 -7.52 -0.98
C GLY A 201 -2.64 -7.70 0.53
N HIS A 202 -3.82 -7.48 1.08
CA HIS A 202 -4.14 -7.75 2.47
C HIS A 202 -5.08 -8.94 2.51
N MET A 203 -4.68 -10.04 3.14
CA MET A 203 -5.49 -11.23 3.30
C MET A 203 -6.17 -11.22 4.67
N TYR A 204 -7.47 -11.46 4.65
CA TYR A 204 -8.34 -11.45 5.81
C TYR A 204 -9.08 -12.77 5.94
N GLU A 205 -9.33 -13.17 7.18
CA GLU A 205 -10.20 -14.29 7.51
C GLU A 205 -11.50 -13.81 8.15
N LYS A 206 -12.58 -14.54 7.85
CA LYS A 206 -13.89 -14.22 8.40
C LYS A 206 -13.96 -14.60 9.87
N LYS A 207 -14.34 -13.67 10.74
CA LYS A 207 -14.63 -13.97 12.15
C LYS A 207 -16.12 -14.28 12.32
N GLY A 208 -16.39 -15.36 13.04
CA GLY A 208 -17.70 -16.01 13.25
C GLY A 208 -18.90 -15.07 13.14
N GLY A 209 -19.82 -15.43 12.24
CA GLY A 209 -21.12 -14.78 12.04
C GLY A 209 -22.24 -15.50 12.76
#